data_AF-A0A0Q7NY56-F1
#
_entry.id   AF-A0A0Q7NY56-F1
#
_cell.length_a   1.000
_cell.length_b   1.000
_cell.length_c   1.000
_cell.angle_alpha   90.00
_cell.angle_beta   90.00
_cell.angle_gamma   90.00
#
_symmetry.space_group_name_H-M   'P 1'
#
loop_
_entity.id
_entity.type
_entity.pdbx_description
1 polymer ?
#
loop_
_entity_poly.entity_id
_entity_poly.type
_entity_poly.pdbx_seq_one_letter_code
_entity_poly.pdbx_strand_id
1 'polypeptide(L)'
;MSTLLTINVTNLESATQQFYFFQQPAIYTGGATVYSNSLFSSSLGNYALTGSTLTFQVNMQFYAGIQQAHSTPTIGQTSGYLSASRAIDLAPASGPANDWTTASVNPLGLTQPTNGNGVQPGAFRITTPTYSPPAVYNVGSAVEVNGGIALSNFVVANPSNNTDCQPVLIYYVQTGNFTPGTVMSFSASSVNAAVCDFTGGHSIINVTLNPDGSWGQQIIQ
;
A
#
# COMPACT_ATOMS: atom_id res chain seq x y z
N MET A 1 0.83 16.98 -12.66
CA MET A 1 1.84 16.74 -11.61
C MET A 1 1.16 15.89 -10.56
N SER A 2 1.70 14.71 -10.24
CA SER A 2 1.26 13.95 -9.06
C SER A 2 1.76 14.67 -7.82
N THR A 3 0.92 14.82 -6.81
CA THR A 3 1.37 15.29 -5.48
C THR A 3 2.23 14.19 -4.86
N LEU A 4 3.41 14.54 -4.34
CA LEU A 4 4.29 13.58 -3.67
C LEU A 4 4.05 13.65 -2.16
N LEU A 5 3.63 12.53 -1.56
CA LEU A 5 3.50 12.40 -0.12
C LEU A 5 4.86 12.01 0.45
N THR A 6 5.32 12.72 1.47
CA THR A 6 6.64 12.53 2.08
C THR A 6 6.51 12.29 3.58
N ILE A 7 7.16 11.23 4.05
CA ILE A 7 7.34 10.93 5.47
C ILE A 7 8.82 11.00 5.79
N ASN A 8 9.22 11.88 6.72
CA ASN A 8 10.58 11.94 7.21
C ASN A 8 10.66 11.38 8.62
N VAL A 9 11.58 10.46 8.88
CA VAL A 9 11.76 9.81 10.16
C VAL A 9 13.09 10.22 10.78
N THR A 10 13.04 10.59 12.05
CA THR A 10 14.21 10.79 12.90
C THR A 10 14.19 9.79 14.04
N ASN A 11 15.36 9.25 14.40
CA ASN A 11 15.52 8.33 15.52
C ASN A 11 16.30 9.02 16.65
N LEU A 12 15.68 9.17 17.82
CA LEU A 12 16.32 9.73 19.02
C LEU A 12 16.66 8.66 20.07
N GLU A 13 16.37 7.39 19.82
CA GLU A 13 16.83 6.31 20.69
C GLU A 13 18.36 6.17 20.67
N SER A 14 18.92 5.60 21.73
CA SER A 14 20.37 5.41 21.88
C SER A 14 20.96 4.41 20.88
N ALA A 15 20.13 3.59 20.23
CA ALA A 15 20.54 2.55 19.30
C ALA A 15 20.02 2.79 17.87
N THR A 16 20.71 2.19 16.89
CA THR A 16 20.20 2.08 15.53
C THR A 16 18.94 1.22 15.52
N GLN A 17 17.89 1.71 14.89
CA GLN A 17 16.63 1.02 14.74
C GLN A 17 16.38 0.64 13.28
N GLN A 18 15.67 -0.47 13.09
CA GLN A 18 15.17 -0.89 11.79
C GLN A 18 13.76 -0.36 11.63
N PHE A 19 13.47 0.39 10.57
CA PHE A 19 12.15 0.93 10.29
C PHE A 19 11.55 0.26 9.07
N TYR A 20 10.23 0.09 9.07
CA TYR A 20 9.46 -0.30 7.90
C TYR A 20 8.16 0.49 7.79
N PHE A 21 7.67 0.60 6.56
CA PHE A 21 6.53 1.42 6.18
C PHE A 21 5.44 0.55 5.56
N PHE A 22 4.20 0.88 5.86
CA PHE A 22 3.04 0.18 5.33
C PHE A 22 1.84 1.12 5.30
N GLN A 23 0.82 0.76 4.53
CA GLN A 23 -0.39 1.58 4.39
C GLN A 23 -1.53 0.95 5.19
N GLN A 24 -2.44 1.81 5.68
CA GLN A 24 -3.76 1.37 6.12
C GLN A 24 -4.40 0.52 5.00
N PRO A 25 -4.87 -0.70 5.31
CA PRO A 25 -5.58 -1.52 4.36
C PRO A 25 -6.77 -0.76 3.76
N ALA A 26 -6.92 -0.85 2.44
CA ALA A 26 -8.11 -0.38 1.76
C ALA A 26 -9.34 -1.15 2.25
N ILE A 27 -10.52 -0.55 2.11
CA ILE A 27 -11.77 -1.24 2.34
C ILE A 27 -12.09 -2.03 1.07
N TYR A 28 -12.27 -3.35 1.21
CA TYR A 28 -12.53 -4.25 0.10
C TYR A 28 -13.96 -4.80 0.14
N THR A 29 -14.59 -4.83 -1.03
CA THR A 29 -15.82 -5.59 -1.26
C THR A 29 -15.55 -6.65 -2.33
N GLY A 30 -15.96 -7.90 -2.08
CA GLY A 30 -15.74 -9.03 -2.99
C GLY A 30 -14.51 -9.91 -2.66
N GLY A 31 -13.78 -9.60 -1.59
CA GLY A 31 -12.67 -10.42 -1.06
C GLY A 31 -12.90 -10.84 0.39
N ALA A 32 -12.25 -11.92 0.84
CA ALA A 32 -12.43 -12.46 2.19
C ALA A 32 -11.45 -11.86 3.21
N THR A 33 -10.15 -11.96 2.93
CA THR A 33 -9.07 -11.54 3.84
C THR A 33 -8.21 -10.50 3.15
N VAL A 34 -7.99 -9.38 3.83
CA VAL A 34 -7.10 -8.33 3.37
C VAL A 34 -5.70 -8.58 3.93
N TYR A 35 -4.72 -8.62 3.05
CA TYR A 35 -3.31 -8.73 3.36
C TYR A 35 -2.63 -7.38 3.15
N SER A 36 -1.51 -7.16 3.82
CA SER A 36 -0.69 -5.95 3.68
C SER A 36 0.75 -6.34 3.43
N ASN A 37 1.45 -5.56 2.63
CA ASN A 37 2.89 -5.69 2.44
C ASN A 37 3.63 -4.57 3.16
N SER A 38 4.86 -4.87 3.59
CA SER A 38 5.84 -3.80 3.82
C SER A 38 6.18 -3.14 2.49
N LEU A 39 6.18 -1.81 2.46
CA LEU A 39 6.42 -0.99 1.28
C LEU A 39 7.88 -0.57 1.17
N PHE A 40 8.51 -0.33 2.31
CA PHE A 40 9.88 0.15 2.41
C PHE A 40 10.45 -0.21 3.76
N SER A 41 11.77 -0.38 3.84
CA SER A 41 12.47 -0.59 5.10
C SER A 41 13.90 -0.08 5.03
N SER A 42 14.43 0.44 6.14
CA SER A 42 15.84 0.82 6.27
C SER A 42 16.27 0.87 7.73
N SER A 43 17.58 0.73 7.97
CA SER A 43 18.20 1.10 9.23
C SER A 43 18.29 2.62 9.36
N LEU A 44 18.20 3.13 10.59
CA LEU A 44 18.44 4.53 10.91
C LEU A 44 19.09 4.65 12.30
N GLY A 45 20.29 5.22 12.32
CA GLY A 45 21.03 5.51 13.56
C GLY A 45 20.44 6.70 14.33
N ASN A 46 20.91 6.91 15.55
CA ASN A 46 20.54 8.08 16.35
C ASN A 46 20.88 9.38 15.59
N TYR A 47 19.93 10.33 15.56
CA TYR A 47 20.07 11.60 14.85
C TYR A 47 21.19 12.48 15.42
N ALA A 48 21.32 12.58 16.74
CA ALA A 48 22.36 13.40 17.36
C ALA A 48 23.79 12.87 17.08
N LEU A 49 23.93 11.57 16.82
CA LEU A 49 25.21 10.94 16.50
C LEU A 49 25.53 10.96 15.00
N THR A 50 24.53 10.88 14.14
CA THR A 50 24.72 10.63 12.69
C THR A 50 24.21 11.73 11.78
N GLY A 51 23.31 12.60 12.25
CA GLY A 51 22.57 13.57 11.44
C GLY A 51 21.61 12.95 10.41
N SER A 52 21.38 11.64 10.47
CA SER A 52 20.63 10.91 9.43
C SER A 52 19.12 11.10 9.59
N THR A 53 18.42 11.29 8.48
CA THR A 53 16.96 11.24 8.38
C THR A 53 16.58 10.18 7.35
N LEU A 54 15.56 9.38 7.64
CA LEU A 54 15.01 8.42 6.69
C LEU A 54 13.79 9.01 6.00
N THR A 55 13.81 9.07 4.67
CA THR A 55 12.71 9.64 3.89
C THR A 55 12.01 8.54 3.09
N PHE A 56 10.69 8.45 3.26
CA PHE A 56 9.79 7.63 2.45
C PHE A 56 8.92 8.55 1.59
N GLN A 57 8.81 8.25 0.30
CA GLN A 57 8.02 9.04 -0.64
C GLN A 57 7.10 8.13 -1.47
N VAL A 58 5.89 8.60 -1.70
CA VAL A 58 4.88 7.90 -2.50
C VAL A 58 4.04 8.91 -3.27
N ASN A 59 3.74 8.61 -4.54
CA ASN A 59 2.87 9.45 -5.35
C ASN A 59 1.41 9.36 -4.84
N MET A 60 0.74 10.50 -4.73
CA MET A 60 -0.71 10.61 -4.54
C MET A 60 -1.43 10.25 -5.84
N GLN A 61 -1.26 9.01 -6.27
CA GLN A 61 -1.88 8.39 -7.43
C GLN A 61 -2.33 7.00 -7.00
N PHE A 62 -3.59 6.67 -7.25
CA PHE A 62 -4.11 5.34 -6.99
C PHE A 62 -3.73 4.41 -8.14
N TYR A 63 -3.32 3.19 -7.78
CA TYR A 63 -3.05 2.14 -8.75
C TYR A 63 -3.88 0.90 -8.41
N ALA A 64 -4.57 0.38 -9.41
CA ALA A 64 -5.05 -0.99 -9.38
C ALA A 64 -3.87 -1.92 -9.67
N GLY A 65 -3.74 -2.99 -8.89
CA GLY A 65 -2.71 -4.01 -9.09
C GLY A 65 -3.28 -5.41 -9.18
N ILE A 66 -2.65 -6.25 -10.02
CA ILE A 66 -2.78 -7.70 -10.00
C ILE A 66 -1.38 -8.32 -9.88
N GLN A 67 -1.28 -9.40 -9.11
CA GLN A 67 -0.03 -10.13 -8.92
C GLN A 67 -0.29 -11.62 -8.92
N GLN A 68 0.56 -12.38 -9.61
CA GLN A 68 0.56 -13.84 -9.55
C GLN A 68 1.20 -14.32 -8.25
N ALA A 69 0.56 -15.28 -7.59
CA ALA A 69 1.06 -15.95 -6.39
C ALA A 69 1.12 -17.48 -6.61
N HIS A 70 2.03 -18.15 -5.91
CA HIS A 70 2.14 -19.62 -5.94
C HIS A 70 1.33 -20.31 -4.84
N SER A 71 1.00 -19.58 -3.78
CA SER A 71 0.27 -20.07 -2.63
C SER A 71 -0.54 -18.94 -2.01
N THR A 72 -1.42 -19.29 -1.08
CA THR A 72 -2.08 -18.30 -0.23
C THR A 72 -1.04 -17.43 0.48
N PRO A 73 -1.24 -16.09 0.51
CA PRO A 73 -0.31 -15.17 1.17
C PRO A 73 -0.11 -15.52 2.64
N THR A 74 1.15 -15.52 3.08
CA THR A 74 1.57 -15.88 4.45
C THR A 74 2.54 -14.82 4.98
N ILE A 75 2.38 -14.42 6.24
CA ILE A 75 3.22 -13.40 6.89
C ILE A 75 4.71 -13.79 6.78
N GLY A 76 5.55 -12.81 6.44
CA GLY A 76 6.99 -12.94 6.26
C GLY A 76 7.41 -13.49 4.89
N GLN A 77 6.47 -13.92 4.05
CA GLN A 77 6.77 -14.41 2.70
C GLN A 77 6.48 -13.33 1.65
N THR A 78 7.16 -13.41 0.51
CA THR A 78 6.87 -12.56 -0.64
C THR A 78 5.42 -12.75 -1.10
N SER A 79 4.72 -11.65 -1.35
CA SER A 79 3.30 -11.67 -1.75
C SER A 79 3.05 -12.28 -3.15
N GLY A 80 4.03 -12.21 -4.05
CA GLY A 80 3.94 -12.81 -5.37
C GLY A 80 5.11 -12.40 -6.28
N TYR A 81 4.94 -12.61 -7.58
CA TYR A 81 6.03 -12.53 -8.57
C TYR A 81 5.69 -11.57 -9.70
N LEU A 82 5.19 -12.10 -10.82
CA LEU A 82 4.75 -11.32 -11.94
C LEU A 82 3.57 -10.44 -11.50
N SER A 83 3.65 -9.15 -11.81
CA SER A 83 2.62 -8.19 -11.46
C SER A 83 2.34 -7.25 -12.63
N ALA A 84 1.14 -6.71 -12.63
CA ALA A 84 0.74 -5.62 -13.51
C ALA A 84 -0.04 -4.59 -12.70
N SER A 85 0.11 -3.33 -13.07
CA SER A 85 -0.57 -2.22 -12.41
C SER A 85 -0.95 -1.14 -13.39
N ARG A 86 -1.99 -0.38 -13.05
CA ARG A 86 -2.48 0.77 -13.82
C ARG A 86 -2.89 1.87 -12.86
N ALA A 87 -2.47 3.09 -13.17
CA ALA A 87 -3.05 4.28 -12.56
C ALA A 87 -4.55 4.27 -12.82
N ILE A 88 -5.35 4.50 -11.79
CA ILE A 88 -6.81 4.39 -11.82
C ILE A 88 -7.42 5.53 -11.00
N ASP A 89 -8.59 6.00 -11.41
CA ASP A 89 -9.34 7.01 -10.66
C ASP A 89 -10.24 6.35 -9.61
N LEU A 90 -10.68 7.11 -8.62
CA LEU A 90 -11.75 6.68 -7.72
C LEU A 90 -13.10 7.13 -8.28
N ALA A 91 -14.11 6.27 -8.13
CA ALA A 91 -15.49 6.61 -8.45
C ALA A 91 -15.90 7.85 -7.62
N PRO A 92 -16.37 8.95 -8.25
CA PRO A 92 -16.82 10.12 -7.53
C PRO A 92 -18.22 9.87 -6.93
N ALA A 93 -18.65 10.74 -6.02
CA ALA A 93 -20.04 10.72 -5.55
C ALA A 93 -21.04 11.04 -6.68
N SER A 94 -20.61 11.77 -7.70
CA SER A 94 -21.40 12.10 -8.90
C SER A 94 -20.49 12.34 -10.09
N GLY A 95 -20.89 11.89 -11.28
CA GLY A 95 -20.14 12.05 -12.53
C GLY A 95 -19.29 10.84 -12.91
N PRO A 96 -18.66 10.84 -14.09
CA PRO A 96 -17.83 9.73 -14.55
C PRO A 96 -16.37 9.89 -14.07
N ALA A 97 -15.71 8.76 -13.81
CA ALA A 97 -14.26 8.64 -13.63
C ALA A 97 -13.78 7.33 -14.26
N ASN A 98 -12.49 7.20 -14.59
CA ASN A 98 -11.93 5.94 -15.11
C ASN A 98 -11.55 5.02 -13.94
N ASP A 99 -12.57 4.44 -13.31
CA ASP A 99 -12.54 3.74 -12.03
C ASP A 99 -12.67 2.22 -12.13
N TRP A 100 -12.73 1.65 -13.34
CA TRP A 100 -12.84 0.21 -13.54
C TRP A 100 -11.78 -0.30 -14.51
N THR A 101 -11.00 -1.30 -14.08
CA THR A 101 -10.12 -2.09 -14.95
C THR A 101 -10.45 -3.59 -14.93
N THR A 102 -10.14 -4.29 -16.01
CA THR A 102 -10.26 -5.76 -16.12
C THR A 102 -8.88 -6.40 -16.15
N ALA A 103 -8.70 -7.46 -15.37
CA ALA A 103 -7.48 -8.24 -15.37
C ALA A 103 -7.47 -9.29 -16.50
N SER A 104 -6.26 -9.61 -16.95
CA SER A 104 -5.94 -10.77 -17.77
C SER A 104 -4.91 -11.60 -17.02
N VAL A 105 -5.00 -12.94 -17.14
CA VAL A 105 -4.04 -13.88 -16.57
C VAL A 105 -3.14 -14.54 -17.62
N ASN A 106 -3.40 -14.30 -18.92
CA ASN A 106 -2.58 -14.80 -20.02
C ASN A 106 -2.65 -13.87 -21.26
N PRO A 107 -1.69 -12.94 -21.44
CA PRO A 107 -0.63 -12.60 -20.49
C PRO A 107 -1.19 -11.91 -19.24
N LEU A 108 -0.44 -11.93 -18.12
CA LEU A 108 -0.82 -11.20 -16.91
C LEU A 108 -0.87 -9.70 -17.20
N GLY A 109 -1.99 -9.04 -16.90
CA GLY A 109 -2.15 -7.63 -17.22
C GLY A 109 -3.42 -7.01 -16.67
N LEU A 110 -3.52 -5.70 -16.84
CA LEU A 110 -4.71 -4.90 -16.60
C LEU A 110 -5.01 -4.07 -17.85
N THR A 111 -6.28 -4.01 -18.24
CA THR A 111 -6.75 -3.11 -19.29
C THR A 111 -6.52 -1.65 -18.90
N GLN A 112 -6.63 -0.73 -19.87
CA GLN A 112 -6.76 0.68 -19.52
C GLN A 112 -8.06 0.87 -18.70
N PRO A 113 -8.04 1.65 -17.62
CA PRO A 113 -9.26 1.92 -16.87
C PRO A 113 -10.29 2.68 -17.71
N THR A 114 -11.55 2.32 -17.52
CA THR A 114 -12.71 2.95 -18.16
C THR A 114 -13.72 3.35 -17.10
N ASN A 115 -14.73 4.12 -17.51
CA ASN A 115 -15.83 4.45 -16.60
C ASN A 115 -16.67 3.21 -16.28
N GLY A 116 -16.73 2.91 -15.00
CA GLY A 116 -17.44 1.78 -14.45
C GLY A 116 -18.85 2.12 -13.97
N ASN A 117 -19.82 1.25 -14.29
CA ASN A 117 -21.16 1.39 -13.72
C ASN A 117 -21.24 0.70 -12.34
N GLY A 118 -21.81 1.39 -11.36
CA GLY A 118 -22.05 0.85 -10.02
C GLY A 118 -20.77 0.53 -9.22
N VAL A 119 -19.68 1.24 -9.50
CA VAL A 119 -18.50 1.26 -8.62
C VAL A 119 -18.85 2.13 -7.41
N GLN A 120 -18.55 1.65 -6.20
CA GLN A 120 -18.85 2.40 -4.97
C GLN A 120 -18.07 3.73 -4.95
N PRO A 121 -18.69 4.87 -4.60
CA PRO A 121 -17.98 6.12 -4.42
C PRO A 121 -16.77 5.99 -3.49
N GLY A 122 -15.63 6.54 -3.92
CA GLY A 122 -14.34 6.42 -3.24
C GLY A 122 -13.58 5.12 -3.54
N ALA A 123 -14.15 4.19 -4.31
CA ALA A 123 -13.49 2.95 -4.72
C ALA A 123 -13.12 2.95 -6.21
N PHE A 124 -12.22 2.05 -6.57
CA PHE A 124 -12.06 1.58 -7.94
C PHE A 124 -12.38 0.07 -8.00
N ARG A 125 -12.70 -0.44 -9.19
CA ARG A 125 -13.05 -1.85 -9.42
C ARG A 125 -12.00 -2.57 -10.26
N ILE A 126 -11.63 -3.76 -9.81
CA ILE A 126 -10.88 -4.75 -10.59
C ILE A 126 -11.80 -5.94 -10.88
N THR A 127 -12.06 -6.22 -12.16
CA THR A 127 -12.71 -7.48 -12.57
C THR A 127 -11.66 -8.53 -12.85
N THR A 128 -11.76 -9.65 -12.16
CA THR A 128 -10.88 -10.80 -12.35
C THR A 128 -11.50 -11.74 -13.40
N PRO A 129 -10.73 -12.24 -14.38
CA PRO A 129 -11.26 -13.15 -15.38
C PRO A 129 -11.55 -14.53 -14.77
N THR A 130 -12.11 -15.43 -15.58
CA THR A 130 -12.08 -16.85 -15.26
C THR A 130 -10.63 -17.35 -15.22
N TYR A 131 -10.30 -18.16 -14.22
CA TYR A 131 -9.10 -18.98 -14.19
C TYR A 131 -9.36 -20.21 -13.33
N SER A 132 -8.52 -21.24 -13.47
CA SER A 132 -8.68 -22.50 -12.75
C SER A 132 -7.58 -22.68 -11.70
N PRO A 133 -7.91 -23.20 -10.50
CA PRO A 133 -6.90 -23.69 -9.56
C PRO A 133 -5.97 -24.71 -10.25
N PRO A 134 -4.68 -24.80 -9.84
CA PRO A 134 -4.10 -24.25 -8.62
C PRO A 134 -3.59 -22.80 -8.74
N ALA A 135 -3.90 -22.08 -9.82
CA ALA A 135 -3.45 -20.70 -9.97
C ALA A 135 -4.03 -19.79 -8.87
N VAL A 136 -3.19 -18.94 -8.29
CA VAL A 136 -3.56 -17.95 -7.28
C VAL A 136 -3.14 -16.57 -7.78
N TYR A 137 -4.05 -15.61 -7.65
CA TYR A 137 -3.79 -14.21 -7.98
C TYR A 137 -4.21 -13.33 -6.81
N ASN A 138 -3.49 -12.24 -6.62
CA ASN A 138 -3.80 -11.19 -5.67
C ASN A 138 -4.23 -9.96 -6.45
N VAL A 139 -5.26 -9.27 -5.96
CA VAL A 139 -5.72 -7.98 -6.53
C VAL A 139 -5.92 -6.96 -5.43
N GLY A 140 -5.63 -5.70 -5.72
CA GLY A 140 -5.90 -4.63 -4.77
C GLY A 140 -5.18 -3.32 -5.06
N SER A 141 -4.98 -2.55 -3.99
CA SER A 141 -4.32 -1.26 -4.03
C SER A 141 -2.81 -1.43 -4.18
N ALA A 142 -2.26 -0.86 -5.24
CA ALA A 142 -0.84 -0.74 -5.45
C ALA A 142 -0.38 0.70 -5.22
N VAL A 143 0.90 0.85 -4.88
CA VAL A 143 1.58 2.13 -4.71
C VAL A 143 2.91 2.10 -5.44
N GLU A 144 3.31 3.25 -5.98
CA GLU A 144 4.63 3.43 -6.54
C GLU A 144 5.59 3.91 -5.43
N VAL A 145 6.57 3.08 -5.11
CA VAL A 145 7.58 3.32 -4.08
C VAL A 145 8.95 2.95 -4.64
N ASN A 146 9.93 3.85 -4.48
CA ASN A 146 11.31 3.65 -4.95
C ASN A 146 11.45 3.29 -6.44
N GLY A 147 10.59 3.86 -7.30
CA GLY A 147 10.62 3.64 -8.76
C GLY A 147 10.04 2.29 -9.21
N GLY A 148 9.42 1.53 -8.30
CA GLY A 148 8.67 0.31 -8.61
C GLY A 148 7.25 0.38 -8.08
N ILE A 149 6.34 -0.40 -8.69
CA ILE A 149 4.96 -0.53 -8.18
C ILE A 149 4.85 -1.82 -7.38
N ALA A 150 4.38 -1.71 -6.13
CA ALA A 150 4.13 -2.84 -5.25
C ALA A 150 2.66 -2.85 -4.81
N LEU A 151 2.07 -4.04 -4.67
CA LEU A 151 0.80 -4.17 -3.95
C LEU A 151 1.02 -3.74 -2.50
N SER A 152 0.29 -2.72 -2.07
CA SER A 152 0.34 -2.21 -0.70
C SER A 152 -0.50 -3.06 0.23
N ASN A 153 -1.74 -3.28 -0.18
CA ASN A 153 -2.67 -4.18 0.44
C ASN A 153 -3.54 -4.81 -0.64
N PHE A 154 -4.02 -6.02 -0.39
CA PHE A 154 -4.67 -6.81 -1.42
C PHE A 154 -5.51 -7.93 -0.82
N VAL A 155 -6.35 -8.52 -1.66
CA VAL A 155 -7.09 -9.75 -1.36
C VAL A 155 -6.66 -10.83 -2.35
N VAL A 156 -6.81 -12.09 -1.97
CA VAL A 156 -6.77 -13.18 -2.94
C VAL A 156 -7.98 -13.03 -3.85
N ALA A 157 -7.73 -12.96 -5.16
CA ALA A 157 -8.76 -12.81 -6.16
C ALA A 157 -9.66 -14.05 -6.20
N ASN A 158 -10.94 -13.84 -6.49
CA ASN A 158 -11.85 -14.91 -6.88
C ASN A 158 -12.01 -14.88 -8.41
N PRO A 159 -12.06 -16.04 -9.10
CA PRO A 159 -12.36 -16.08 -10.53
C PRO A 159 -13.72 -15.46 -10.84
N SER A 160 -13.83 -14.77 -11.98
CA SER A 160 -15.10 -14.17 -12.45
C SER A 160 -15.76 -13.24 -11.44
N ASN A 161 -14.96 -12.47 -10.70
CA ASN A 161 -15.44 -11.65 -9.61
C ASN A 161 -15.03 -10.19 -9.76
N ASN A 162 -15.87 -9.29 -9.23
CA ASN A 162 -15.54 -7.89 -9.07
C ASN A 162 -14.99 -7.66 -7.66
N THR A 163 -13.85 -6.97 -7.59
CA THR A 163 -13.27 -6.50 -6.33
C THR A 163 -13.27 -4.98 -6.34
N ASP A 164 -14.03 -4.39 -5.44
CA ASP A 164 -14.01 -2.94 -5.21
C ASP A 164 -13.01 -2.63 -4.11
N CYS A 165 -12.14 -1.66 -4.35
CA CYS A 165 -11.07 -1.26 -3.46
C CYS A 165 -11.19 0.24 -3.18
N GLN A 166 -11.43 0.59 -1.91
CA GLN A 166 -11.45 1.96 -1.43
C GLN A 166 -10.13 2.25 -0.68
N PRO A 167 -9.12 2.82 -1.34
CA PRO A 167 -7.81 3.09 -0.75
C PRO A 167 -7.88 4.16 0.34
N VAL A 168 -6.96 4.07 1.31
CA VAL A 168 -6.86 5.00 2.43
C VAL A 168 -5.47 5.65 2.44
N LEU A 169 -5.40 6.98 2.43
CA LEU A 169 -4.14 7.75 2.42
C LEU A 169 -3.54 7.91 3.83
N ILE A 170 -3.50 6.82 4.58
CA ILE A 170 -2.88 6.75 5.90
C ILE A 170 -1.74 5.73 5.81
N TYR A 171 -0.54 6.17 6.16
CA TYR A 171 0.65 5.33 6.21
C TYR A 171 1.14 5.20 7.64
N TYR A 172 1.83 4.12 7.92
CA TYR A 172 2.38 3.80 9.22
C TYR A 172 3.87 3.60 9.11
N VAL A 173 4.58 4.03 10.16
CA VAL A 173 6.00 3.76 10.36
C VAL A 173 6.15 2.97 11.65
N GLN A 174 6.87 1.86 11.59
CA GLN A 174 7.11 1.01 12.76
C GLN A 174 8.55 0.50 12.79
N THR A 175 9.05 0.21 13.98
CA THR A 175 10.33 -0.47 14.17
C THR A 175 10.19 -1.99 14.00
N GLY A 176 11.15 -2.61 13.33
CA GLY A 176 11.18 -4.05 13.08
C GLY A 176 11.74 -4.44 11.72
N ASN A 177 11.68 -5.73 11.43
CA ASN A 177 12.30 -6.32 10.24
C ASN A 177 11.24 -6.89 9.30
N PHE A 178 10.81 -6.09 8.32
CA PHE A 178 10.03 -6.57 7.18
C PHE A 178 10.64 -6.09 5.86
N THR A 179 11.00 -7.04 5.01
CA THR A 179 11.49 -6.76 3.66
C THR A 179 10.36 -6.20 2.79
N PRO A 180 10.61 -5.17 1.95
CA PRO A 180 9.60 -4.65 1.03
C PRO A 180 9.03 -5.74 0.12
N GLY A 181 7.71 -5.74 -0.09
CA GLY A 181 6.98 -6.74 -0.88
C GLY A 181 6.65 -8.04 -0.14
N THR A 182 7.05 -8.17 1.12
CA THR A 182 6.64 -9.30 1.98
C THR A 182 5.37 -8.99 2.76
N VAL A 183 4.54 -10.02 2.92
CA VAL A 183 3.28 -9.95 3.67
C VAL A 183 3.58 -9.70 5.13
N MET A 184 2.86 -8.77 5.74
CA MET A 184 2.98 -8.42 7.15
C MET A 184 1.61 -8.46 7.83
N SER A 185 1.62 -8.55 9.16
CA SER A 185 0.40 -8.46 9.97
C SER A 185 0.09 -7.00 10.25
N PHE A 186 -0.89 -6.43 9.54
CA PHE A 186 -1.31 -5.05 9.81
C PHE A 186 -1.71 -4.86 11.27
N SER A 187 -2.57 -5.74 11.81
CA SER A 187 -3.10 -5.62 13.18
C SER A 187 -2.04 -5.70 14.27
N ALA A 188 -0.94 -6.44 14.04
CA ALA A 188 0.18 -6.48 14.98
C ALA A 188 1.12 -5.29 14.78
N SER A 189 1.45 -4.96 13.54
CA SER A 189 2.39 -3.90 13.20
C SER A 189 1.86 -2.50 13.48
N SER A 190 0.54 -2.28 13.36
CA SER A 190 -0.09 -0.98 13.60
C SER A 190 -0.14 -0.59 15.07
N VAL A 191 0.06 -1.54 15.99
CA VAL A 191 0.09 -1.27 17.43
C VAL A 191 1.31 -0.41 17.74
N ASN A 192 1.08 0.77 18.33
CA ASN A 192 2.14 1.74 18.66
C ASN A 192 3.04 2.11 17.47
N ALA A 193 2.51 2.11 16.24
CA ALA A 193 3.22 2.65 15.09
C ALA A 193 2.98 4.18 14.99
N ALA A 194 3.93 4.91 14.43
CA ALA A 194 3.66 6.30 14.05
C ALA A 194 2.66 6.33 12.90
N VAL A 195 1.64 7.20 13.00
CA VAL A 195 0.58 7.34 12.01
C VAL A 195 0.83 8.59 11.17
N CYS A 196 0.80 8.45 9.86
CA CYS A 196 0.97 9.54 8.91
C CYS A 196 -0.31 9.64 8.06
N ASP A 197 -1.25 10.47 8.51
CA ASP A 197 -2.55 10.68 7.87
C ASP A 197 -2.51 11.86 6.90
N PHE A 198 -2.60 11.57 5.60
CA PHE A 198 -2.60 12.56 4.52
C PHE A 198 -4.01 12.91 4.02
N THR A 199 -5.08 12.40 4.66
CA THR A 199 -6.46 12.67 4.23
C THR A 199 -6.86 14.14 4.36
N GLY A 200 -6.15 14.93 5.17
CA GLY A 200 -6.34 16.37 5.34
C GLY A 200 -5.82 17.27 4.22
N GLY A 201 -5.28 16.69 3.12
CA GLY A 201 -4.70 17.46 2.01
C GLY A 201 -3.25 17.88 2.23
N HIS A 202 -2.64 17.39 3.31
CA HIS A 202 -1.24 17.52 3.61
C HIS A 202 -0.39 16.63 2.69
N SER A 203 0.86 17.00 2.44
CA SER A 203 1.83 16.25 1.64
C SER A 203 3.12 15.92 2.37
N ILE A 204 3.37 16.50 3.56
CA ILE A 204 4.61 16.24 4.32
C ILE A 204 4.31 16.05 5.80
N ILE A 205 4.73 14.89 6.33
CA ILE A 205 4.64 14.56 7.75
C ILE A 205 6.04 14.15 8.24
N ASN A 206 6.50 14.80 9.32
CA ASN A 206 7.70 14.38 10.03
C ASN A 206 7.32 13.53 11.23
N VAL A 207 8.05 12.44 11.46
CA VAL A 207 7.89 11.57 12.61
C VAL A 207 9.22 11.40 13.34
N THR A 208 9.14 11.27 14.64
CA THR A 208 10.29 11.13 15.52
C THR A 208 10.06 9.96 16.46
N LEU A 209 10.98 8.99 16.46
CA LEU A 209 11.03 7.98 17.52
C LEU A 209 11.80 8.58 18.70
N ASN A 210 11.12 8.82 19.81
CA ASN A 210 11.67 9.43 21.01
C ASN A 210 12.55 8.44 21.81
N PRO A 211 13.41 8.92 22.73
CA PRO A 211 14.27 8.04 23.54
C PRO A 211 13.52 7.03 24.42
N ASP A 212 12.24 7.27 24.71
CA ASP A 212 11.38 6.39 25.49
C ASP A 212 10.58 5.39 24.63
N GLY A 213 10.82 5.36 23.32
CA GLY A 213 10.12 4.52 22.35
C GLY A 213 8.75 5.05 21.91
N SER A 214 8.35 6.23 22.38
CA SER A 214 7.13 6.90 21.90
C SER A 214 7.34 7.60 20.56
N TRP A 215 6.25 7.90 19.85
CA TRP A 215 6.30 8.62 18.57
C TRP A 215 5.88 10.08 18.72
N GLY A 216 6.71 10.99 18.22
CA GLY A 216 6.34 12.37 17.91
C GLY A 216 5.92 12.50 16.44
N GLN A 217 4.99 13.41 16.16
CA GLN A 217 4.52 13.70 14.80
C GLN A 217 4.36 15.20 14.60
N GLN A 218 4.77 15.69 13.43
CA GLN A 218 4.58 17.06 13.00
C GLN A 218 4.07 17.10 11.56
N ILE A 219 2.87 17.64 11.36
CA ILE A 219 2.31 17.94 10.03
C ILE A 219 2.93 19.26 9.55
N ILE A 220 3.48 19.27 8.34
CA ILE A 220 4.23 20.41 7.80
C ILE A 220 3.44 21.17 6.76
N GLN A 221 2.99 20.47 5.72
CA GLN A 221 2.24 21.00 4.59
C GLN A 221 1.10 20.07 4.32
#